data_AF-A0A4R9INI6-F1
#
_entry.id   AF-A0A4R9INI6-F1
#
_cell.length_a   1.000
_cell.length_b   1.000
_cell.length_c   1.000
_cell.angle_alpha   90.00
_cell.angle_beta   90.00
_cell.angle_gamma   90.00
#
_symmetry.space_group_name_H-M   'P 1'
#
loop_
_entity.id
_entity.type
_entity.pdbx_description
1 polymer ?
#
loop_
_entity_poly.entity_id
_entity_poly.type
_entity_poly.pdbx_seq_one_letter_code
_entity_poly.pdbx_strand_id
1 'polypeptide(L)'
;MKQMAGILFLLAILAGLEGCLWKPESFYGRNISHDVQFLVPQKTEVPKNCSHESIQSLRHLVWIDNRSPDAMRGKREEGGQWVRFQLLNELEMDSQFSVLIQWINIPFVELCSESSEGNVIDSYSGYVWEDWLAILSPFPHFNVTLRPKESRYFYIYLISNEDLNFPIRTISQSGYRSVVLFRFLTFLFFSMVGIVSFVWAISEYLKSKEKVYLSILVHFLMFFLLVYSVHGKEFASILGNTNNLIRHSYYIFLSINHFIFFVYLASFDQFVGSRVSKKILFWISGFAGFLYILVPLFPRVYEFRIFLVLSIFGTAAYHLYKTHSLLLSKEESENRSYVLGWFFFLFSVFLKTLFHFDFYPYQPFFIYASVFYLPFLTAGSFLFLRNYEKKDKSKTRYRSLTTKLDKTEFRNKLESLLGADKIYLDPECNEELIASKMGLSYHQLSELINSEYNFNFPTLLNQYRIKEAMILLNEKPELNIAEVGKLSGFGSRSAFYLEFKKQSGVNPNQFRKTKGHTNKDS
;
A
#
# COMPACT_ATOMS: atom_id res chain seq x y z
N MET A 1 -4.15 18.48 -11.16
CA MET A 1 -3.68 17.46 -10.21
C MET A 1 -4.63 16.27 -10.05
N LYS A 2 -5.94 16.43 -9.79
CA LYS A 2 -6.88 15.29 -9.65
C LYS A 2 -7.02 14.42 -10.92
N GLN A 3 -7.09 15.04 -12.11
CA GLN A 3 -7.11 14.31 -13.38
C GLN A 3 -5.78 13.57 -13.65
N MET A 4 -4.64 14.20 -13.32
CA MET A 4 -3.33 13.62 -13.53
C MET A 4 -3.10 12.38 -12.64
N ALA A 5 -3.56 12.42 -11.39
CA ALA A 5 -3.51 11.28 -10.47
C ALA A 5 -4.43 10.14 -10.91
N GLY A 6 -5.62 10.45 -11.44
CA GLY A 6 -6.53 9.46 -12.01
C GLY A 6 -5.95 8.78 -13.26
N ILE A 7 -5.30 9.55 -14.13
CA ILE A 7 -4.64 9.04 -15.35
C ILE A 7 -3.40 8.21 -15.00
N LEU A 8 -2.59 8.62 -14.03
CA LEU A 8 -1.45 7.84 -13.54
C LEU A 8 -1.88 6.53 -12.88
N PHE A 9 -2.99 6.55 -12.13
CA PHE A 9 -3.56 5.35 -11.52
C PHE A 9 -4.13 4.39 -12.58
N LEU A 10 -4.83 4.92 -13.59
CA LEU A 10 -5.34 4.14 -14.71
C LEU A 10 -4.22 3.56 -15.57
N LEU A 11 -3.17 4.35 -15.85
CA LEU A 11 -1.97 3.91 -16.56
C LEU A 11 -1.17 2.88 -15.76
N ALA A 12 -1.10 2.99 -14.43
CA ALA A 12 -0.48 1.98 -13.58
C ALA A 12 -1.27 0.67 -13.58
N ILE A 13 -2.60 0.74 -13.62
CA ILE A 13 -3.47 -0.44 -13.76
C ILE A 13 -3.34 -1.05 -15.15
N LEU A 14 -3.35 -0.24 -16.22
CA LEU A 14 -3.19 -0.70 -17.61
C LEU A 14 -1.79 -1.27 -17.88
N ALA A 15 -0.72 -0.61 -17.41
CA ALA A 15 0.64 -1.15 -17.47
C ALA A 15 0.79 -2.41 -16.59
N GLY A 16 0.00 -2.52 -15.51
CA GLY A 16 -0.13 -3.70 -14.67
C GLY A 16 -0.98 -4.83 -15.27
N LEU A 17 -1.76 -4.57 -16.33
CA LEU A 17 -2.58 -5.58 -17.00
C LEU A 17 -1.97 -6.04 -18.33
N GLU A 18 -1.22 -5.17 -19.04
CA GLU A 18 -0.68 -5.46 -20.38
C GLU A 18 0.85 -5.35 -20.52
N GLY A 19 1.59 -4.96 -19.48
CA GLY A 19 3.05 -4.75 -19.58
C GLY A 19 3.89 -6.04 -19.70
N CYS A 20 5.08 -5.96 -20.30
CA CYS A 20 6.08 -7.04 -20.41
C CYS A 20 6.40 -7.79 -19.10
N LEU A 21 6.12 -7.20 -17.93
CA LEU A 21 6.19 -7.84 -16.61
C LEU A 21 5.25 -9.06 -16.47
N TRP A 22 4.23 -9.17 -17.34
CA TRP A 22 3.14 -10.15 -17.28
C TRP A 22 3.22 -11.25 -18.32
N LYS A 23 4.21 -11.20 -19.22
CA LYS A 23 4.58 -12.32 -20.10
C LYS A 23 5.84 -12.98 -19.54
N PRO A 24 5.72 -13.78 -18.46
CA PRO A 24 6.88 -14.41 -17.84
C PRO A 24 7.64 -15.30 -18.81
N GLU A 25 7.01 -15.83 -19.85
CA GLU A 25 7.69 -16.65 -20.86
C GLU A 25 8.67 -15.87 -21.73
N SER A 26 8.38 -14.62 -22.08
CA SER A 26 9.30 -13.80 -22.89
C SER A 26 10.54 -13.36 -22.13
N PHE A 27 10.47 -13.30 -20.79
CA PHE A 27 11.58 -12.84 -19.95
C PHE A 27 12.30 -13.99 -19.22
N TYR A 28 11.55 -14.97 -18.73
CA TYR A 28 12.06 -16.10 -17.95
C TYR A 28 12.16 -17.41 -18.76
N GLY A 29 11.78 -17.41 -20.03
CA GLY A 29 11.79 -18.60 -20.88
C GLY A 29 10.63 -19.56 -20.61
N ARG A 30 10.68 -20.74 -21.23
CA ARG A 30 9.59 -21.72 -21.23
C ARG A 30 9.44 -22.36 -19.86
N ASN A 31 8.20 -22.40 -19.36
CA ASN A 31 7.88 -23.13 -18.13
C ASN A 31 7.84 -24.63 -18.41
N ILE A 32 8.61 -25.42 -17.65
CA ILE A 32 8.63 -26.87 -17.74
C ILE A 32 8.11 -27.53 -16.45
N SER A 33 7.52 -26.76 -15.54
CA SER A 33 7.07 -27.25 -14.23
C SER A 33 6.03 -28.37 -14.34
N HIS A 34 5.16 -28.33 -15.34
CA HIS A 34 4.18 -29.39 -15.61
C HIS A 34 4.86 -30.74 -15.93
N ASP A 35 6.01 -30.71 -16.60
CA ASP A 35 6.71 -31.90 -17.08
C ASP A 35 7.63 -32.51 -16.00
N VAL A 36 7.65 -31.91 -14.80
CA VAL A 36 8.41 -32.38 -13.66
C VAL A 36 7.67 -33.52 -12.97
N GLN A 37 8.41 -34.57 -12.63
CA GLN A 37 7.92 -35.72 -11.88
C GLN A 37 8.67 -35.83 -10.55
N PHE A 38 7.95 -36.16 -9.49
CA PHE A 38 8.49 -36.41 -8.15
C PHE A 38 8.75 -37.89 -7.94
N LEU A 39 9.87 -38.22 -7.29
CA LEU A 39 10.14 -39.60 -6.89
C LEU A 39 9.12 -40.04 -5.82
N VAL A 40 8.54 -41.22 -5.99
CA VAL A 40 7.66 -41.80 -4.97
C VAL A 40 8.49 -42.22 -3.77
N PRO A 41 8.10 -41.88 -2.52
CA PRO A 41 8.79 -42.32 -1.32
C PRO A 41 9.00 -43.84 -1.30
N GLN A 42 10.25 -44.27 -1.23
CA GLN A 42 10.64 -45.68 -1.21
C GLN A 42 10.95 -46.13 0.21
N LYS A 43 10.73 -47.42 0.50
CA LYS A 43 11.20 -48.04 1.74
C LYS A 43 12.70 -48.36 1.71
N THR A 44 13.27 -48.49 0.52
CA THR A 44 14.68 -48.76 0.28
C THR A 44 15.50 -47.47 0.29
N GLU A 45 16.78 -47.55 0.63
CA GLU A 45 17.68 -46.40 0.51
C GLU A 45 17.75 -45.93 -0.94
N VAL A 46 17.50 -44.63 -1.14
CA VAL A 46 17.61 -43.95 -2.42
C VAL A 46 18.99 -43.29 -2.47
N PRO A 47 19.73 -43.38 -3.59
CA PRO A 47 21.00 -42.70 -3.73
C PRO A 47 20.85 -41.19 -3.51
N LYS A 48 21.83 -40.55 -2.86
CA LYS A 48 21.81 -39.10 -2.53
C LYS A 48 22.85 -38.28 -3.29
N ASN A 49 23.61 -38.94 -4.16
CA ASN A 49 24.66 -38.34 -4.97
C ASN A 49 24.40 -38.64 -6.45
N CYS A 50 25.04 -37.86 -7.31
CA CYS A 50 25.04 -38.15 -8.72
C CYS A 50 26.19 -39.05 -9.12
N SER A 51 25.81 -40.22 -9.63
CA SER A 51 26.73 -41.18 -10.22
C SER A 51 25.99 -41.96 -11.30
N HIS A 52 26.74 -42.67 -12.15
CA HIS A 52 26.15 -43.54 -13.16
C HIS A 52 25.24 -44.60 -12.51
N GLU A 53 25.69 -45.20 -11.41
CA GLU A 53 24.91 -46.18 -10.63
C GLU A 53 23.64 -45.56 -10.05
N SER A 54 23.72 -44.33 -9.54
CA SER A 54 22.55 -43.59 -9.03
C SER A 54 21.51 -43.40 -10.14
N ILE A 55 21.93 -42.96 -11.33
CA ILE A 55 21.02 -42.74 -12.46
C ILE A 55 20.38 -44.05 -12.90
N GLN A 56 21.15 -45.14 -12.99
CA GLN A 56 20.61 -46.46 -13.33
C GLN A 56 19.57 -46.92 -12.31
N SER A 57 19.86 -46.79 -11.01
CA SER A 57 18.91 -47.10 -9.95
C SER A 57 17.63 -46.27 -10.05
N LEU A 58 17.75 -44.95 -10.27
CA LEU A 58 16.63 -44.00 -10.34
C LEU A 58 15.68 -44.27 -11.53
N ARG A 59 16.19 -44.81 -12.64
CA ARG A 59 15.39 -45.17 -13.83
C ARG A 59 14.32 -46.20 -13.53
N HIS A 60 14.61 -47.14 -12.64
CA HIS A 60 13.71 -48.24 -12.29
C HIS A 60 12.71 -47.89 -11.19
N LEU A 61 12.83 -46.70 -10.57
CA LEU A 61 11.90 -46.26 -9.53
C LEU A 61 10.63 -45.65 -10.12
N VAL A 62 9.61 -45.53 -9.27
CA VAL A 62 8.30 -44.98 -9.63
C VAL A 62 8.29 -43.47 -9.40
N TRP A 63 7.69 -42.74 -10.35
CA TRP A 63 7.60 -41.28 -10.34
C TRP A 63 6.15 -40.84 -10.52
N ILE A 64 5.78 -39.72 -9.90
CA ILE A 64 4.44 -39.12 -9.96
C ILE A 64 4.54 -37.74 -10.60
N ASP A 65 3.64 -37.46 -11.54
CA ASP A 65 3.60 -36.16 -12.20
C ASP A 65 3.27 -35.02 -11.25
N ASN A 66 3.87 -33.86 -11.49
CA ASN A 66 3.56 -32.63 -10.77
C ASN A 66 2.09 -32.23 -11.03
N ARG A 67 1.34 -32.01 -9.96
CA ARG A 67 -0.10 -31.69 -10.04
C ARG A 67 -0.39 -30.25 -10.47
N SER A 68 0.61 -29.38 -10.37
CA SER A 68 0.47 -27.94 -10.61
C SER A 68 1.04 -27.58 -11.99
N PRO A 69 0.28 -26.91 -12.86
CA PRO A 69 0.73 -26.64 -14.23
C PRO A 69 1.89 -25.62 -14.27
N ASP A 70 1.83 -24.61 -13.41
CA ASP A 70 2.71 -23.44 -13.52
C ASP A 70 3.86 -23.42 -12.52
N ALA A 71 3.86 -24.33 -11.55
CA ALA A 71 4.84 -24.37 -10.47
C ALA A 71 5.06 -25.79 -9.99
N MET A 72 6.30 -26.11 -9.62
CA MET A 72 6.66 -27.33 -8.92
C MET A 72 6.15 -27.23 -7.48
N ARG A 73 5.10 -28.00 -7.16
CA ARG A 73 4.44 -27.96 -5.86
C ARG A 73 4.54 -29.30 -5.13
N GLY A 74 5.17 -29.29 -3.96
CA GLY A 74 5.42 -30.49 -3.17
C GLY A 74 5.85 -30.16 -1.75
N LYS A 75 5.75 -31.12 -0.83
CA LYS A 75 6.23 -30.94 0.54
C LYS A 75 7.76 -31.02 0.58
N ARG A 76 8.36 -30.34 1.55
CA ARG A 76 9.78 -30.48 1.85
C ARG A 76 10.06 -31.84 2.50
N GLU A 77 11.13 -32.51 2.03
CA GLU A 77 11.69 -33.70 2.68
C GLU A 77 13.01 -33.34 3.39
N GLU A 78 13.16 -33.67 4.67
CA GLU A 78 14.37 -33.34 5.46
C GLU A 78 15.64 -34.00 4.92
N GLY A 79 15.49 -35.16 4.27
CA GLY A 79 16.56 -35.92 3.67
C GLY A 79 16.91 -35.54 2.24
N GLY A 80 16.29 -34.49 1.68
CA GLY A 80 16.34 -34.17 0.25
C GLY A 80 15.37 -35.01 -0.56
N GLN A 81 15.02 -34.54 -1.76
CA GLN A 81 14.10 -35.24 -2.66
C GLN A 81 14.59 -35.20 -4.10
N TRP A 82 14.25 -36.25 -4.85
CA TRP A 82 14.52 -36.33 -6.28
C TRP A 82 13.33 -35.88 -7.10
N VAL A 83 13.61 -35.07 -8.12
CA VAL A 83 12.68 -34.79 -9.21
C VAL A 83 13.34 -35.10 -10.54
N ARG A 84 12.54 -35.42 -11.55
CA ARG A 84 13.05 -35.62 -12.92
C ARG A 84 12.16 -34.94 -13.94
N PHE A 85 12.72 -34.67 -15.12
CA PHE A 85 11.98 -34.22 -16.28
C PHE A 85 12.72 -34.64 -17.55
N GLN A 86 12.02 -34.66 -18.67
CA GLN A 86 12.58 -35.02 -19.96
C GLN A 86 12.56 -33.80 -20.88
N LEU A 87 13.66 -33.53 -21.57
CA LEU A 87 13.73 -32.51 -22.61
C LEU A 87 14.07 -33.14 -23.95
N LEU A 88 13.48 -32.61 -25.02
CA LEU A 88 13.73 -33.00 -26.40
C LEU A 88 14.27 -31.78 -27.15
N ASN A 89 15.40 -31.95 -27.84
CA ASN A 89 15.87 -30.97 -28.81
C ASN A 89 15.24 -31.26 -30.18
N GLU A 90 14.24 -30.47 -30.57
CA GLU A 90 13.59 -30.62 -31.87
C GLU A 90 14.40 -30.03 -33.04
N LEU A 91 15.45 -29.26 -32.75
CA LEU A 91 16.29 -28.59 -33.74
C LEU A 91 17.26 -29.57 -34.43
N GLU A 92 17.71 -29.18 -35.61
CA GLU A 92 18.78 -29.87 -36.37
C GLU A 92 20.19 -29.43 -35.95
N MET A 93 20.29 -28.62 -34.91
CA MET A 93 21.55 -28.11 -34.35
C MET A 93 21.58 -28.27 -32.83
N ASP A 94 22.78 -28.20 -32.25
CA ASP A 94 22.96 -28.24 -30.80
C ASP A 94 22.18 -27.10 -30.12
N SER A 95 21.39 -27.45 -29.12
CA SER A 95 20.64 -26.51 -28.31
C SER A 95 21.37 -26.26 -27.00
N GLN A 96 21.74 -25.01 -26.76
CA GLN A 96 22.38 -24.56 -25.52
C GLN A 96 21.44 -23.65 -24.73
N PHE A 97 21.11 -24.05 -23.51
CA PHE A 97 20.22 -23.31 -22.62
C PHE A 97 20.58 -23.59 -21.17
N SER A 98 19.93 -22.88 -20.26
CA SER A 98 20.05 -23.09 -18.82
C SER A 98 18.71 -23.57 -18.26
N VAL A 99 18.74 -24.58 -17.40
CA VAL A 99 17.61 -24.95 -16.55
C VAL A 99 17.65 -24.05 -15.32
N LEU A 100 16.63 -23.21 -15.13
CA LEU A 100 16.53 -22.21 -14.09
C LEU A 100 15.49 -22.63 -13.06
N ILE A 101 15.87 -22.67 -11.79
CA ILE A 101 14.95 -22.85 -10.66
C ILE A 101 14.67 -21.47 -10.06
N GLN A 102 13.43 -20.98 -10.16
CA GLN A 102 13.10 -19.61 -9.72
C GLN A 102 12.85 -19.51 -8.21
N TRP A 103 13.77 -20.06 -7.42
CA TRP A 103 13.70 -20.05 -5.97
C TRP A 103 15.09 -20.00 -5.36
N ILE A 104 15.25 -19.23 -4.28
CA ILE A 104 16.57 -18.96 -3.68
C ILE A 104 16.77 -19.74 -2.40
N ASN A 105 15.70 -20.14 -1.71
CA ASN A 105 15.78 -20.85 -0.42
C ASN A 105 16.05 -22.36 -0.61
N ILE A 106 17.00 -22.68 -1.50
CA ILE A 106 17.47 -24.03 -1.84
C ILE A 106 18.96 -24.11 -1.48
N PRO A 107 19.31 -24.58 -0.26
CA PRO A 107 20.69 -24.72 0.18
C PRO A 107 21.57 -25.54 -0.76
N PHE A 108 21.02 -26.64 -1.27
CA PHE A 108 21.74 -27.62 -2.07
C PHE A 108 20.86 -28.08 -3.22
N VAL A 109 21.38 -28.04 -4.44
CA VAL A 109 20.74 -28.64 -5.60
C VAL A 109 21.78 -29.15 -6.60
N GLU A 110 21.57 -30.36 -7.09
CA GLU A 110 22.46 -31.05 -8.01
C GLU A 110 21.64 -31.56 -9.20
N LEU A 111 22.05 -31.23 -10.42
CA LEU A 111 21.41 -31.68 -11.66
C LEU A 111 22.30 -32.68 -12.38
N CYS A 112 21.72 -33.82 -12.74
CA CYS A 112 22.43 -34.98 -13.22
C CYS A 112 21.72 -35.58 -14.42
N SER A 113 22.50 -35.92 -15.44
CA SER A 113 21.99 -36.50 -16.67
C SER A 113 23.02 -37.44 -17.28
N GLU A 114 22.55 -38.38 -18.08
CA GLU A 114 23.42 -39.25 -18.86
C GLU A 114 23.30 -38.85 -20.33
N SER A 115 24.44 -38.57 -20.98
CA SER A 115 24.46 -38.26 -22.42
C SER A 115 24.15 -39.52 -23.25
N SER A 116 23.87 -39.33 -24.54
CA SER A 116 23.71 -40.44 -25.49
C SER A 116 24.95 -41.35 -25.61
N GLU A 117 26.12 -40.90 -25.14
CA GLU A 117 27.38 -41.66 -25.11
C GLU A 117 27.60 -42.40 -23.79
N GLY A 118 26.67 -42.30 -22.83
CA GLY A 118 26.81 -42.91 -21.49
C GLY A 118 27.65 -42.09 -20.50
N ASN A 119 28.09 -40.89 -20.89
CA ASN A 119 28.83 -40.01 -20.00
C ASN A 119 27.86 -39.32 -19.02
N VAL A 120 28.16 -39.40 -17.73
CA VAL A 120 27.40 -38.69 -16.69
C VAL A 120 27.84 -37.23 -16.68
N ILE A 121 26.86 -36.34 -16.74
CA ILE A 121 27.05 -34.90 -16.61
C ILE A 121 26.31 -34.48 -15.34
N ASP A 122 27.06 -34.04 -14.35
CA ASP A 122 26.59 -33.48 -13.10
C ASP A 122 26.97 -32.00 -13.00
N SER A 123 26.10 -31.22 -12.36
CA SER A 123 26.37 -29.83 -12.07
C SER A 123 25.71 -29.46 -10.75
N TYR A 124 26.44 -28.69 -9.94
CA TYR A 124 26.01 -28.28 -8.63
C TYR A 124 25.63 -26.80 -8.60
N SER A 125 24.54 -26.48 -7.90
CA SER A 125 24.10 -25.11 -7.63
C SER A 125 23.51 -25.01 -6.21
N GLY A 126 23.11 -23.81 -5.79
CA GLY A 126 22.56 -23.56 -4.45
C GLY A 126 23.30 -22.45 -3.70
N TYR A 127 23.72 -22.73 -2.46
CA TYR A 127 24.42 -21.73 -1.62
C TYR A 127 25.92 -21.58 -1.97
N VAL A 128 26.24 -21.44 -3.25
CA VAL A 128 27.60 -21.16 -3.76
C VAL A 128 27.73 -19.70 -4.17
N TRP A 129 28.85 -19.06 -3.84
CA TRP A 129 29.19 -17.71 -4.28
C TRP A 129 29.95 -17.78 -5.61
N GLU A 130 29.45 -17.12 -6.65
CA GLU A 130 30.25 -16.86 -7.85
C GLU A 130 31.05 -15.57 -7.64
N ASP A 131 32.36 -15.62 -7.89
CA ASP A 131 33.38 -14.68 -7.39
C ASP A 131 33.36 -13.24 -7.96
N TRP A 132 32.29 -12.79 -8.61
CA TRP A 132 32.22 -11.44 -9.18
C TRP A 132 30.99 -10.68 -8.66
N LEU A 133 31.17 -9.86 -7.61
CA LEU A 133 30.26 -8.78 -7.14
C LEU A 133 28.94 -9.13 -6.40
N ALA A 134 28.73 -10.35 -5.92
CA ALA A 134 27.37 -10.81 -5.59
C ALA A 134 26.72 -10.31 -4.28
N ILE A 135 26.36 -9.03 -4.13
CA ILE A 135 25.49 -8.58 -3.00
C ILE A 135 24.17 -9.40 -2.93
N LEU A 136 23.73 -9.94 -4.08
CA LEU A 136 22.51 -10.73 -4.26
C LEU A 136 22.81 -12.16 -4.72
N SER A 137 22.11 -13.14 -4.14
CA SER A 137 22.15 -14.51 -4.66
C SER A 137 21.46 -14.62 -6.03
N PRO A 138 22.12 -15.22 -7.04
CA PRO A 138 21.43 -15.66 -8.24
C PRO A 138 20.41 -16.77 -7.91
N PHE A 139 19.50 -17.00 -8.86
CA PHE A 139 18.68 -18.20 -8.85
C PHE A 139 19.54 -19.41 -9.24
N PRO A 140 19.34 -20.59 -8.63
CA PRO A 140 20.02 -21.80 -9.05
C PRO A 140 19.75 -22.09 -10.53
N HIS A 141 20.81 -22.35 -11.29
CA HIS A 141 20.72 -22.65 -12.71
C HIS A 141 21.77 -23.68 -13.13
N PHE A 142 21.48 -24.40 -14.21
CA PHE A 142 22.38 -25.41 -14.77
C PHE A 142 22.48 -25.24 -16.27
N ASN A 143 23.70 -25.12 -16.80
CA ASN A 143 23.92 -25.02 -18.24
C ASN A 143 23.84 -26.41 -18.88
N VAL A 144 23.02 -26.54 -19.90
CA VAL A 144 22.70 -27.80 -20.58
C VAL A 144 22.92 -27.65 -22.08
N THR A 145 23.52 -28.68 -22.68
CA THR A 145 23.66 -28.83 -24.12
C THR A 145 23.00 -30.13 -24.57
N LEU A 146 22.10 -30.04 -25.54
CA LEU A 146 21.44 -31.18 -26.18
C LEU A 146 21.80 -31.24 -27.66
N ARG A 147 22.19 -32.43 -28.14
CA ARG A 147 22.46 -32.70 -29.56
C ARG A 147 21.19 -32.64 -30.40
N PRO A 148 21.29 -32.54 -31.74
CA PRO A 148 20.12 -32.52 -32.61
C PRO A 148 19.28 -33.77 -32.41
N LYS A 149 17.96 -33.61 -32.28
CA LYS A 149 17.00 -34.71 -32.06
C LYS A 149 17.26 -35.55 -30.80
N GLU A 150 18.13 -35.11 -29.89
CA GLU A 150 18.40 -35.81 -28.63
C GLU A 150 17.25 -35.59 -27.64
N SER A 151 16.77 -36.69 -27.05
CA SER A 151 15.89 -36.65 -25.88
C SER A 151 16.63 -37.17 -24.66
N ARG A 152 16.66 -36.38 -23.58
CA ARG A 152 17.42 -36.70 -22.38
C ARG A 152 16.59 -36.51 -21.12
N TYR A 153 16.71 -37.45 -20.19
CA TYR A 153 16.21 -37.31 -18.83
C TYR A 153 17.21 -36.56 -17.96
N PHE A 154 16.69 -35.61 -17.19
CA PHE A 154 17.42 -34.87 -16.17
C PHE A 154 16.86 -35.24 -14.80
N TYR A 155 17.75 -35.51 -13.87
CA TYR A 155 17.45 -35.82 -12.48
C TYR A 155 17.99 -34.68 -11.62
N ILE A 156 17.16 -34.10 -10.77
CA ILE A 156 17.55 -33.08 -9.81
C ILE A 156 17.39 -33.66 -8.42
N TYR A 157 18.47 -33.65 -7.65
CA TYR A 157 18.41 -33.85 -6.21
C TYR A 157 18.47 -32.50 -5.52
N LEU A 158 17.47 -32.20 -4.68
CA LEU A 158 17.39 -30.90 -4.01
C LEU A 158 17.09 -31.03 -2.53
N ILE A 159 17.71 -30.15 -1.75
CA ILE A 159 17.39 -29.91 -0.34
C ILE A 159 16.87 -28.48 -0.27
N SER A 160 15.58 -28.34 0.05
CA SER A 160 14.92 -27.05 0.23
C SER A 160 14.77 -26.73 1.72
N ASN A 161 14.81 -25.46 2.08
CA ASN A 161 14.48 -25.02 3.44
C ASN A 161 12.96 -24.88 3.66
N GLU A 162 12.17 -24.77 2.60
CA GLU A 162 10.71 -24.59 2.64
C GLU A 162 9.98 -25.61 1.75
N ASP A 163 8.65 -25.71 1.88
CA ASP A 163 7.83 -26.46 0.93
C ASP A 163 8.05 -25.91 -0.49
N LEU A 164 7.99 -26.81 -1.47
CA LEU A 164 8.28 -26.47 -2.86
C LEU A 164 7.06 -25.78 -3.45
N ASN A 165 7.26 -24.56 -3.93
CA ASN A 165 6.22 -23.79 -4.62
C ASN A 165 6.84 -22.74 -5.55
N PHE A 166 7.53 -23.22 -6.58
CA PHE A 166 8.26 -22.37 -7.52
C PHE A 166 8.33 -22.99 -8.90
N PRO A 167 8.44 -22.18 -9.97
CA PRO A 167 8.57 -22.70 -11.32
C PRO A 167 10.00 -23.15 -11.66
N ILE A 168 10.11 -24.19 -12.48
CA ILE A 168 11.32 -24.57 -13.22
C ILE A 168 11.15 -24.15 -14.67
N ARG A 169 12.16 -23.49 -15.24
CA ARG A 169 12.12 -22.96 -16.60
C ARG A 169 13.37 -23.31 -17.39
N THR A 170 13.23 -23.36 -18.71
CA THR A 170 14.37 -23.36 -19.64
C THR A 170 14.54 -21.96 -20.22
N ILE A 171 15.75 -21.42 -20.13
CA ILE A 171 16.08 -20.05 -20.53
C ILE A 171 17.38 -20.04 -21.32
N SER A 172 17.54 -19.12 -22.28
CA SER A 172 18.82 -18.92 -22.93
C SER A 172 19.86 -18.37 -21.94
N GLN A 173 21.15 -18.61 -22.19
CA GLN A 173 22.22 -18.08 -21.34
C GLN A 173 22.20 -16.54 -21.30
N SER A 174 21.88 -15.88 -22.41
CA SER A 174 21.70 -14.43 -22.46
C SER A 174 20.49 -13.97 -21.64
N GLY A 175 19.37 -14.69 -21.71
CA GLY A 175 18.18 -14.43 -20.90
C GLY A 175 18.46 -14.56 -19.41
N TYR A 176 19.22 -15.56 -18.99
CA TYR A 176 19.64 -15.71 -17.59
C TYR A 176 20.44 -14.50 -17.10
N ARG A 177 21.41 -14.01 -17.89
CA ARG A 177 22.16 -12.79 -17.58
C ARG A 177 21.24 -11.57 -17.43
N SER A 178 20.20 -11.45 -18.28
CA SER A 178 19.19 -10.40 -18.16
C SER A 178 18.38 -10.51 -16.86
N VAL A 179 18.03 -11.72 -16.41
CA VAL A 179 17.34 -11.96 -15.13
C VAL A 179 18.21 -11.52 -13.95
N VAL A 180 19.49 -11.90 -13.94
CA VAL A 180 20.45 -11.48 -12.89
C VAL A 180 20.58 -9.97 -12.85
N LEU A 181 20.78 -9.33 -14.01
CA LEU A 181 20.89 -7.88 -14.12
C LEU A 181 19.61 -7.17 -13.64
N PHE A 182 18.43 -7.66 -14.04
CA PHE A 182 17.15 -7.09 -13.63
C PHE A 182 16.97 -7.13 -12.11
N ARG A 183 17.33 -8.25 -11.46
CA ARG A 183 17.28 -8.37 -9.99
C ARG A 183 18.23 -7.41 -9.30
N PHE A 184 19.45 -7.26 -9.83
CA PHE A 184 20.43 -6.30 -9.33
C PHE A 184 19.93 -4.85 -9.47
N LEU A 185 19.42 -4.47 -10.64
CA LEU A 185 18.85 -3.14 -10.88
C LEU A 185 17.65 -2.85 -9.98
N THR A 186 16.80 -3.85 -9.76
CA THR A 186 15.65 -3.73 -8.84
C THR A 186 16.12 -3.45 -7.41
N PHE A 187 17.11 -4.20 -6.93
CA PHE A 187 17.70 -3.96 -5.61
C PHE A 187 18.32 -2.56 -5.49
N LEU A 188 19.08 -2.11 -6.49
CA LEU A 188 19.67 -0.78 -6.53
C LEU A 188 18.59 0.31 -6.49
N PHE A 189 17.53 0.15 -7.28
CA PHE A 189 16.40 1.07 -7.31
C PHE A 189 15.75 1.20 -5.92
N PHE A 190 15.42 0.09 -5.27
CA PHE A 190 14.82 0.13 -3.93
C PHE A 190 15.77 0.67 -2.86
N SER A 191 17.07 0.40 -2.98
CA SER A 191 18.10 0.98 -2.11
C SER A 191 18.15 2.50 -2.24
N MET A 192 18.09 3.03 -3.47
CA MET A 192 18.02 4.47 -3.74
C MET A 192 16.73 5.09 -3.17
N VAL A 193 15.57 4.43 -3.36
CA VAL A 193 14.29 4.86 -2.76
C VAL A 193 14.40 4.90 -1.23
N GLY A 194 15.05 3.90 -0.62
CA GLY A 194 15.31 3.85 0.81
C GLY A 194 16.15 5.03 1.30
N ILE A 195 17.25 5.35 0.60
CA ILE A 195 18.13 6.48 0.93
C ILE A 195 17.38 7.82 0.82
N VAL A 196 16.65 8.04 -0.27
CA VAL A 196 15.86 9.27 -0.46
C VAL A 196 14.79 9.39 0.62
N SER A 197 14.10 8.30 0.94
CA SER A 197 13.09 8.25 2.00
C SER A 197 13.68 8.53 3.38
N PHE A 198 14.89 8.03 3.65
CA PHE A 198 15.63 8.30 4.89
C PHE A 198 15.93 9.80 5.03
N VAL A 199 16.55 10.41 4.00
CA VAL A 199 16.88 11.84 4.01
C VAL A 199 15.62 12.69 4.18
N TRP A 200 14.54 12.35 3.47
CA TRP A 200 13.27 13.07 3.55
C TRP A 200 12.63 12.96 4.94
N ALA A 201 12.52 11.75 5.49
CA ALA A 201 11.97 11.51 6.81
C ALA A 201 12.73 12.25 7.92
N ILE A 202 14.08 12.22 7.88
CA ILE A 202 14.93 12.95 8.83
C ILE A 202 14.72 14.46 8.67
N SER A 203 14.65 14.97 7.44
CA SER A 203 14.39 16.39 7.18
C SER A 203 13.05 16.86 7.78
N GLU A 204 11.97 16.11 7.54
CA GLU A 204 10.64 16.46 8.07
C GLU A 204 10.58 16.27 9.59
N TYR A 205 11.23 15.24 10.16
CA TYR A 205 11.33 15.07 11.61
C TYR A 205 12.09 16.23 12.28
N LEU A 206 13.20 16.69 11.70
CA LEU A 206 13.95 17.82 12.25
C LEU A 206 13.13 19.11 12.27
N LYS A 207 12.25 19.32 11.28
CA LYS A 207 11.35 20.49 11.19
C LYS A 207 10.13 20.39 12.08
N SER A 208 9.47 19.23 12.12
CA SER A 208 8.17 19.02 12.78
C SER A 208 8.30 18.55 14.23
N LYS A 209 9.36 17.79 14.53
CA LYS A 209 9.54 16.94 15.74
C LYS A 209 8.47 15.85 15.91
N GLU A 210 7.70 15.56 14.86
CA GLU A 210 6.66 14.54 14.88
C GLU A 210 7.25 13.15 14.63
N LYS A 211 7.07 12.23 15.59
CA LYS A 211 7.65 10.87 15.54
C LYS A 211 7.11 10.02 14.38
N VAL A 212 5.97 10.40 13.80
CA VAL A 212 5.32 9.66 12.72
C VAL A 212 6.24 9.48 11.52
N TYR A 213 7.02 10.51 11.17
CA TYR A 213 7.98 10.48 10.06
C TYR A 213 9.10 9.45 10.25
N LEU A 214 9.57 9.24 11.49
CA LEU A 214 10.58 8.21 11.78
C LEU A 214 9.94 6.82 11.81
N SER A 215 8.79 6.68 12.47
CA SER A 215 8.12 5.38 12.60
C SER A 215 7.72 4.78 11.25
N ILE A 216 7.23 5.62 10.31
CA ILE A 216 6.85 5.17 8.97
C ILE A 216 8.07 4.80 8.12
N LEU A 217 9.18 5.54 8.26
CA LEU A 217 10.46 5.18 7.63
C LEU A 217 10.94 3.82 8.11
N VAL A 218 10.94 3.59 9.43
CA VAL A 218 11.37 2.31 10.02
C VAL A 218 10.47 1.17 9.53
N HIS A 219 9.16 1.38 9.44
CA HIS A 219 8.25 0.39 8.87
C HIS A 219 8.60 0.02 7.42
N PHE A 220 8.83 1.01 6.55
CA PHE A 220 9.21 0.74 5.16
C PHE A 220 10.58 0.07 5.03
N LEU A 221 11.57 0.48 5.84
CA LEU A 221 12.88 -0.16 5.86
C LEU A 221 12.79 -1.63 6.33
N MET A 222 12.02 -1.89 7.38
CA MET A 222 11.78 -3.25 7.86
C MET A 222 10.98 -4.09 6.88
N PHE A 223 10.09 -3.48 6.10
CA PHE A 223 9.36 -4.17 5.05
C PHE A 223 10.29 -4.52 3.88
N PHE A 224 11.17 -3.59 3.49
CA PHE A 224 12.21 -3.87 2.51
C PHE A 224 13.12 -5.02 2.97
N LEU A 225 13.53 -5.01 4.24
CA LEU A 225 14.30 -6.10 4.82
C LEU A 225 13.51 -7.41 4.83
N LEU A 226 12.22 -7.41 5.19
CA LEU A 226 11.36 -8.60 5.06
C LEU A 226 11.36 -9.15 3.64
N VAL A 227 11.23 -8.31 2.61
CA VAL A 227 11.24 -8.75 1.21
C VAL A 227 12.57 -9.41 0.85
N TYR A 228 13.68 -8.83 1.29
CA TYR A 228 15.02 -9.32 0.96
C TYR A 228 15.42 -10.56 1.77
N SER A 229 15.13 -10.57 3.07
CA SER A 229 15.47 -11.65 4.00
C SER A 229 14.60 -12.89 3.85
N VAL A 230 13.58 -12.85 2.96
CA VAL A 230 12.94 -14.05 2.39
C VAL A 230 13.98 -14.94 1.67
N HIS A 231 15.08 -14.36 1.20
CA HIS A 231 16.15 -15.07 0.51
C HIS A 231 17.13 -15.60 1.54
N GLY A 232 16.85 -16.81 2.04
CA GLY A 232 17.54 -17.43 3.16
C GLY A 232 19.06 -17.57 3.00
N LYS A 233 19.62 -17.46 1.79
CA LYS A 233 21.08 -17.58 1.57
C LYS A 233 21.87 -16.45 2.21
N GLU A 234 21.45 -15.20 2.01
CA GLU A 234 22.12 -14.01 2.55
C GLU A 234 22.06 -13.97 4.08
N PHE A 235 20.95 -14.45 4.66
CA PHE A 235 20.81 -14.54 6.11
C PHE A 235 21.57 -15.75 6.68
N ALA A 236 21.50 -16.90 6.01
CA ALA A 236 22.18 -18.12 6.42
C ALA A 236 23.70 -18.07 6.23
N SER A 237 24.23 -17.22 5.35
CA SER A 237 25.68 -17.02 5.22
C SER A 237 26.27 -16.31 6.45
N ILE A 238 25.49 -15.44 7.10
CA ILE A 238 25.92 -14.68 8.28
C ILE A 238 25.74 -15.50 9.56
N LEU A 239 24.60 -16.19 9.70
CA LEU A 239 24.20 -16.85 10.94
C LEU A 239 24.19 -18.38 10.87
N GLY A 240 24.57 -18.97 9.73
CA GLY A 240 24.49 -20.40 9.46
C GLY A 240 23.09 -20.86 9.03
N ASN A 241 22.97 -22.11 8.53
CA ASN A 241 21.68 -22.72 8.14
C ASN A 241 21.26 -23.91 9.04
N THR A 242 21.86 -24.04 10.23
CA THR A 242 21.65 -25.20 11.11
C THR A 242 20.46 -25.04 12.04
N ASN A 243 20.19 -23.83 12.52
CA ASN A 243 19.06 -23.55 13.40
C ASN A 243 17.75 -23.46 12.60
N ASN A 244 16.73 -24.19 13.02
CA ASN A 244 15.41 -24.20 12.40
C ASN A 244 14.79 -22.79 12.30
N LEU A 245 15.02 -21.91 13.27
CA LEU A 245 14.51 -20.54 13.23
C LEU A 245 15.21 -19.70 12.16
N ILE A 246 16.53 -19.85 12.03
CA ILE A 246 17.35 -19.13 11.04
C ILE A 246 17.07 -19.65 9.62
N ARG A 247 16.88 -20.96 9.48
CA ARG A 247 16.42 -21.63 8.25
C ARG A 247 15.10 -21.03 7.73
N HIS A 248 14.21 -20.62 8.62
CA HIS A 248 12.92 -20.03 8.30
C HIS A 248 12.87 -18.54 8.69
N SER A 249 13.88 -17.78 8.26
CA SER A 249 14.04 -16.34 8.52
C SER A 249 12.78 -15.51 8.21
N TYR A 250 12.01 -15.92 7.20
CA TYR A 250 10.77 -15.25 6.81
C TYR A 250 9.82 -14.99 7.99
N TYR A 251 9.61 -15.99 8.87
CA TYR A 251 8.70 -15.86 10.01
C TYR A 251 9.21 -14.85 11.05
N ILE A 252 10.53 -14.73 11.21
CA ILE A 252 11.16 -13.74 12.09
C ILE A 252 10.88 -12.34 11.56
N PHE A 253 11.23 -12.08 10.30
CA PHE A 253 11.06 -10.76 9.71
C PHE A 253 9.59 -10.38 9.57
N LEU A 254 8.69 -11.35 9.34
CA LEU A 254 7.24 -11.11 9.32
C LEU A 254 6.75 -10.68 10.71
N SER A 255 7.22 -11.33 11.78
CA SER A 255 6.90 -10.98 13.17
C SER A 255 7.36 -9.56 13.51
N ILE A 256 8.63 -9.24 13.20
CA ILE A 256 9.20 -7.92 13.47
C ILE A 256 8.46 -6.86 12.66
N ASN A 257 8.21 -7.10 11.36
CA ASN A 257 7.51 -6.15 10.50
C ASN A 257 6.11 -5.84 11.01
N HIS A 258 5.36 -6.85 11.44
CA HIS A 258 4.03 -6.69 12.04
C HIS A 258 4.08 -5.84 13.31
N PHE A 259 5.01 -6.09 14.22
CA PHE A 259 5.14 -5.28 15.43
C PHE A 259 5.51 -3.82 15.10
N ILE A 260 6.43 -3.61 14.17
CA ILE A 260 6.84 -2.27 13.72
C ILE A 260 5.69 -1.54 13.02
N PHE A 261 4.82 -2.24 12.30
CA PHE A 261 3.58 -1.67 11.77
C PHE A 261 2.69 -1.10 12.88
N PHE A 262 2.55 -1.79 14.01
CA PHE A 262 1.82 -1.28 15.17
C PHE A 262 2.51 -0.09 15.85
N VAL A 263 3.83 -0.04 15.87
CA VAL A 263 4.59 1.15 16.32
C VAL A 263 4.29 2.36 15.43
N TYR A 264 4.25 2.17 14.11
CA TYR A 264 3.80 3.20 13.17
C TYR A 264 2.36 3.63 13.43
N LEU A 265 1.41 2.68 13.55
CA LEU A 265 0.01 2.98 13.85
C LEU A 265 -0.16 3.77 15.15
N ALA A 266 0.63 3.45 16.19
CA ALA A 266 0.60 4.19 17.45
C ALA A 266 1.12 5.62 17.28
N SER A 267 2.21 5.80 16.54
CA SER A 267 2.73 7.15 16.25
C SER A 267 1.76 7.96 15.38
N PHE A 268 1.05 7.32 14.46
CA PHE A 268 0.03 7.95 13.63
C PHE A 268 -1.23 8.33 14.43
N ASP A 269 -1.70 7.44 15.30
CA ASP A 269 -2.82 7.68 16.23
C ASP A 269 -2.55 8.90 17.12
N GLN A 270 -1.32 9.02 17.64
CA GLN A 270 -0.88 10.20 18.38
C GLN A 270 -0.84 11.46 17.52
N PHE A 271 -0.29 11.37 16.30
CA PHE A 271 -0.18 12.50 15.36
C PHE A 271 -1.54 13.08 14.95
N VAL A 272 -2.56 12.23 14.78
CA VAL A 272 -3.92 12.66 14.44
C VAL A 272 -4.74 13.07 15.69
N GLY A 273 -4.19 12.90 16.90
CA GLY A 273 -4.84 13.26 18.16
C GLY A 273 -5.90 12.25 18.64
N SER A 274 -5.85 11.02 18.12
CA SER A 274 -6.70 9.91 18.55
C SER A 274 -6.10 9.19 19.79
N ARG A 275 -6.84 8.25 20.38
CA ARG A 275 -6.46 7.53 21.62
C ARG A 275 -6.65 6.02 21.50
N VAL A 276 -6.58 5.45 20.30
CA VAL A 276 -6.76 4.00 20.08
C VAL A 276 -5.58 3.22 20.65
N SER A 277 -4.35 3.74 20.46
CA SER A 277 -3.09 3.11 20.86
C SER A 277 -2.89 2.98 22.38
N LYS A 278 -3.69 3.69 23.19
CA LYS A 278 -3.66 3.60 24.66
C LYS A 278 -4.32 2.33 25.20
N LYS A 279 -5.11 1.63 24.40
CA LYS A 279 -5.82 0.41 24.83
C LYS A 279 -4.86 -0.78 24.83
N ILE A 280 -4.88 -1.60 25.88
CA ILE A 280 -4.03 -2.80 25.96
C ILE A 280 -4.24 -3.77 24.80
N LEU A 281 -5.48 -3.92 24.32
CA LEU A 281 -5.83 -4.76 23.18
C LEU A 281 -5.09 -4.36 21.89
N PHE A 282 -4.74 -3.09 21.72
CA PHE A 282 -3.96 -2.63 20.57
C PHE A 282 -2.57 -3.27 20.58
N TRP A 283 -1.87 -3.23 21.72
CA TRP A 283 -0.54 -3.81 21.86
C TRP A 283 -0.56 -5.33 21.88
N ILE A 284 -1.60 -5.97 22.43
CA ILE A 284 -1.78 -7.42 22.32
C ILE A 284 -1.84 -7.84 20.84
N SER A 285 -2.59 -7.11 20.00
CA SER A 285 -2.62 -7.36 18.55
C SER A 285 -1.26 -7.12 17.88
N GLY A 286 -0.50 -6.12 18.33
CA GLY A 286 0.87 -5.89 17.86
C GLY A 286 1.84 -7.02 18.22
N PHE A 287 1.77 -7.55 19.44
CA PHE A 287 2.61 -8.67 19.89
C PHE A 287 2.16 -10.02 19.31
N ALA A 288 0.90 -10.17 18.89
CA ALA A 288 0.41 -11.39 18.27
C ALA A 288 1.20 -11.79 17.01
N GLY A 289 1.85 -10.84 16.33
CA GLY A 289 2.77 -11.12 15.21
C GLY A 289 3.87 -12.12 15.57
N PHE A 290 4.38 -12.12 16.81
CA PHE A 290 5.42 -13.06 17.23
C PHE A 290 4.96 -14.52 17.31
N LEU A 291 3.64 -14.78 17.22
CA LEU A 291 3.13 -16.14 17.10
C LEU A 291 3.57 -16.81 15.77
N TYR A 292 3.94 -16.04 14.74
CA TYR A 292 4.50 -16.60 13.50
C TYR A 292 5.79 -17.41 13.75
N ILE A 293 6.59 -17.06 14.77
CA ILE A 293 7.81 -17.80 15.12
C ILE A 293 7.50 -19.23 15.57
N LEU A 294 6.30 -19.48 16.12
CA LEU A 294 5.89 -20.81 16.57
C LEU A 294 5.62 -21.76 15.40
N VAL A 295 5.33 -21.25 14.21
CA VAL A 295 5.00 -22.04 13.02
C VAL A 295 6.12 -23.00 12.63
N PRO A 296 7.38 -22.56 12.42
CA PRO A 296 8.48 -23.49 12.13
C PRO A 296 8.92 -24.33 13.33
N LEU A 297 8.61 -23.92 14.57
CA LEU A 297 9.05 -24.61 15.79
C LEU A 297 8.15 -25.78 16.19
N PHE A 298 6.85 -25.71 15.88
CA PHE A 298 5.86 -26.69 16.32
C PHE A 298 5.00 -27.19 15.16
N PRO A 299 5.13 -28.48 14.76
CA PRO A 299 4.35 -29.05 13.64
C PRO A 299 2.83 -28.90 13.78
N ARG A 300 2.29 -28.99 15.01
CA ARG A 300 0.86 -28.76 15.26
C ARG A 300 0.42 -27.33 14.93
N VAL A 301 1.27 -26.33 15.18
CA VAL A 301 0.97 -24.92 14.85
C VAL A 301 0.98 -24.72 13.33
N TYR A 302 1.85 -25.43 12.61
CA TYR A 302 1.89 -25.43 11.15
C TYR A 302 0.56 -25.85 10.52
N GLU A 303 -0.14 -26.84 11.09
CA GLU A 303 -1.45 -27.28 10.59
C GLU A 303 -2.53 -26.20 10.72
N PHE A 304 -2.51 -25.42 11.80
CA PHE A 304 -3.47 -24.34 12.07
C PHE A 304 -3.02 -22.95 11.61
N ARG A 305 -1.91 -22.87 10.87
CA ARG A 305 -1.28 -21.60 10.48
C ARG A 305 -2.20 -20.64 9.71
N ILE A 306 -3.23 -21.15 9.00
CA ILE A 306 -4.21 -20.30 8.30
C ILE A 306 -5.00 -19.42 9.26
N PHE A 307 -5.45 -19.97 10.39
CA PHE A 307 -6.22 -19.22 11.38
C PHE A 307 -5.36 -18.14 12.04
N LEU A 308 -4.08 -18.44 12.24
CA LEU A 308 -3.09 -17.51 12.75
C LEU A 308 -2.90 -16.34 11.78
N VAL A 309 -2.68 -16.61 10.48
CA VAL A 309 -2.57 -15.55 9.45
C VAL A 309 -3.84 -14.71 9.38
N LEU A 310 -5.03 -15.33 9.31
CA LEU A 310 -6.30 -14.60 9.22
C LEU A 310 -6.57 -13.72 10.45
N SER A 311 -6.29 -14.22 11.65
CA SER A 311 -6.50 -13.47 12.90
C SER A 311 -5.56 -12.28 13.02
N ILE A 312 -4.27 -12.47 12.69
CA ILE A 312 -3.25 -11.42 12.79
C ILE A 312 -3.51 -10.33 11.74
N PHE A 313 -3.75 -10.69 10.47
CA PHE A 313 -4.08 -9.70 9.45
C PHE A 313 -5.45 -9.06 9.65
N GLY A 314 -6.45 -9.81 10.12
CA GLY A 314 -7.77 -9.27 10.44
C GLY A 314 -7.71 -8.21 11.56
N THR A 315 -6.94 -8.49 12.62
CA THR A 315 -6.74 -7.51 13.70
C THR A 315 -5.89 -6.31 13.26
N ALA A 316 -4.87 -6.52 12.41
CA ALA A 316 -4.11 -5.42 11.80
C ALA A 316 -5.00 -4.51 10.95
N ALA A 317 -5.86 -5.07 10.11
CA ALA A 317 -6.80 -4.32 9.27
C ALA A 317 -7.82 -3.54 10.13
N TYR A 318 -8.33 -4.15 11.20
CA TYR A 318 -9.21 -3.48 12.16
C TYR A 318 -8.55 -2.28 12.85
N HIS A 319 -7.30 -2.43 13.31
CA HIS A 319 -6.58 -1.32 13.96
C HIS A 319 -6.14 -0.25 12.97
N LEU A 320 -5.81 -0.62 11.72
CA LEU A 320 -5.59 0.34 10.64
C LEU A 320 -6.86 1.19 10.40
N TYR A 321 -8.03 0.55 10.28
CA TYR A 321 -9.31 1.26 10.18
C TYR A 321 -9.54 2.20 11.37
N LYS A 322 -9.38 1.71 12.60
CA LYS A 322 -9.68 2.48 13.82
C LYS A 322 -8.75 3.69 14.00
N THR A 323 -7.47 3.54 13.73
CA THR A 323 -6.49 4.65 13.80
C THR A 323 -6.73 5.70 12.72
N HIS A 324 -7.28 5.31 11.57
CA HIS A 324 -7.54 6.20 10.44
C HIS A 324 -9.00 6.65 10.32
N SER A 325 -9.90 6.28 11.23
CA SER A 325 -11.34 6.56 11.09
C SER A 325 -11.68 8.05 11.05
N LEU A 326 -10.89 8.91 11.73
CA LEU A 326 -11.06 10.37 11.69
C LEU A 326 -10.78 10.96 10.30
N LEU A 327 -9.93 10.30 9.50
CA LEU A 327 -9.68 10.71 8.13
C LEU A 327 -10.85 10.37 7.21
N LEU A 328 -11.52 9.24 7.48
CA LEU A 328 -12.69 8.78 6.71
C LEU A 328 -13.95 9.60 6.98
N SER A 329 -14.10 10.18 8.19
CA SER A 329 -15.23 11.06 8.51
C SER A 329 -15.16 12.43 7.83
N LYS A 330 -14.00 12.83 7.32
CA LYS A 330 -13.81 14.09 6.59
C LYS A 330 -14.15 13.87 5.12
N GLU A 331 -14.90 14.78 4.50
CA GLU A 331 -15.29 14.68 3.08
C GLU A 331 -14.13 14.91 2.08
N GLU A 332 -12.88 15.00 2.54
CA GLU A 332 -11.70 15.20 1.68
C GLU A 332 -11.31 13.93 0.91
N SER A 333 -11.21 14.03 -0.42
CA SER A 333 -10.82 12.90 -1.29
C SER A 333 -9.41 12.38 -1.01
N GLU A 334 -8.47 13.27 -0.67
CA GLU A 334 -7.06 12.93 -0.40
C GLU A 334 -6.93 11.98 0.80
N ASN A 335 -7.70 12.23 1.87
CA ASN A 335 -7.75 11.39 3.06
C ASN A 335 -8.22 9.97 2.74
N ARG A 336 -9.28 9.83 1.94
CA ARG A 336 -9.81 8.52 1.53
C ARG A 336 -8.80 7.76 0.67
N SER A 337 -8.15 8.42 -0.29
CA SER A 337 -7.12 7.80 -1.11
C SER A 337 -5.93 7.30 -0.29
N TYR A 338 -5.49 8.06 0.71
CA TYR A 338 -4.41 7.64 1.62
C TYR A 338 -4.77 6.36 2.38
N VAL A 339 -5.97 6.34 2.98
CA VAL A 339 -6.44 5.17 3.74
C VAL A 339 -6.60 3.95 2.85
N LEU A 340 -7.22 4.11 1.66
CA LEU A 340 -7.37 3.02 0.68
C LEU A 340 -6.01 2.48 0.21
N GLY A 341 -5.00 3.33 0.05
CA GLY A 341 -3.65 2.91 -0.31
C GLY A 341 -3.02 1.99 0.74
N TRP A 342 -3.20 2.30 2.03
CA TRP A 342 -2.74 1.43 3.12
C TRP A 342 -3.49 0.10 3.17
N PHE A 343 -4.81 0.09 2.94
CA PHE A 343 -5.56 -1.17 2.86
C PHE A 343 -5.13 -2.03 1.68
N PHE A 344 -4.89 -1.42 0.52
CA PHE A 344 -4.38 -2.13 -0.66
C PHE A 344 -2.98 -2.73 -0.38
N PHE A 345 -2.10 -1.97 0.29
CA PHE A 345 -0.79 -2.48 0.68
C PHE A 345 -0.90 -3.64 1.66
N LEU A 346 -1.69 -3.49 2.73
CA LEU A 346 -1.89 -4.56 3.72
C LEU A 346 -2.46 -5.82 3.07
N PHE A 347 -3.41 -5.68 2.15
CA PHE A 347 -3.96 -6.79 1.38
C PHE A 347 -2.92 -7.45 0.47
N SER A 348 -2.08 -6.67 -0.20
CA SER A 348 -0.98 -7.20 -1.02
C SER A 348 0.05 -7.96 -0.19
N VAL A 349 0.36 -7.48 1.02
CA VAL A 349 1.23 -8.18 1.98
C VAL A 349 0.58 -9.47 2.49
N PHE A 350 -0.73 -9.46 2.73
CA PHE A 350 -1.49 -10.66 3.10
C PHE A 350 -1.43 -11.73 2.01
N LEU A 351 -1.65 -11.37 0.74
CA LEU A 351 -1.54 -12.31 -0.39
C LEU A 351 -0.13 -12.89 -0.49
N LYS A 352 0.91 -12.05 -0.44
CA LYS A 352 2.31 -12.52 -0.40
C LYS A 352 2.55 -13.51 0.76
N THR A 353 1.97 -13.24 1.93
CA THR A 353 2.12 -14.12 3.11
C THR A 353 1.43 -15.45 2.89
N LEU A 354 0.24 -15.47 2.31
CA LEU A 354 -0.45 -16.72 1.96
C LEU A 354 0.37 -17.60 1.01
N PHE A 355 1.13 -17.01 0.09
CA PHE A 355 2.06 -17.76 -0.77
C PHE A 355 3.18 -18.42 0.03
N HIS A 356 3.89 -17.68 0.88
CA HIS A 356 4.98 -18.23 1.70
C HIS A 356 4.51 -19.28 2.72
N PHE A 357 3.22 -19.30 3.05
CA PHE A 357 2.60 -20.33 3.88
C PHE A 357 2.03 -21.51 3.06
N ASP A 358 2.31 -21.58 1.75
CA ASP A 358 1.89 -22.61 0.79
C ASP A 358 0.35 -22.80 0.69
N PHE A 359 -0.41 -21.70 0.70
CA PHE A 359 -1.87 -21.78 0.51
C PHE A 359 -2.31 -21.78 -0.95
N TYR A 360 -1.50 -21.23 -1.86
CA TYR A 360 -1.80 -21.17 -3.29
C TYR A 360 -0.50 -21.24 -4.12
N PRO A 361 -0.55 -21.66 -5.39
CA PRO A 361 0.65 -21.85 -6.22
C PRO A 361 1.36 -20.53 -6.54
N TYR A 362 2.62 -20.59 -6.94
CA TYR A 362 3.41 -19.42 -7.35
C TYR A 362 2.65 -18.54 -8.37
N GLN A 363 2.47 -17.27 -7.99
CA GLN A 363 1.85 -16.25 -8.83
C GLN A 363 2.67 -14.96 -8.74
N PRO A 364 3.34 -14.52 -9.82
CA PRO A 364 4.21 -13.35 -9.80
C PRO A 364 3.54 -12.09 -9.22
N PHE A 365 2.27 -11.86 -9.57
CA PHE A 365 1.55 -10.67 -9.10
C PHE A 365 1.54 -10.57 -7.59
N PHE A 366 1.04 -11.60 -6.93
CA PHE A 366 0.83 -11.55 -5.50
C PHE A 366 2.15 -11.47 -4.71
N ILE A 367 3.22 -12.02 -5.28
CA ILE A 367 4.56 -11.99 -4.68
C ILE A 367 5.18 -10.60 -4.79
N TYR A 368 5.07 -9.96 -5.96
CA TYR A 368 5.77 -8.71 -6.24
C TYR A 368 4.91 -7.44 -6.10
N ALA A 369 3.58 -7.54 -6.04
CA ALA A 369 2.68 -6.38 -5.95
C ALA A 369 3.01 -5.46 -4.78
N SER A 370 3.20 -6.03 -3.58
CA SER A 370 3.56 -5.25 -2.38
C SER A 370 4.93 -4.57 -2.51
N VAL A 371 5.87 -5.20 -3.20
CA VAL A 371 7.22 -4.68 -3.46
C VAL A 371 7.15 -3.49 -4.42
N PHE A 372 6.49 -3.65 -5.57
CA PHE A 372 6.33 -2.59 -6.56
C PHE A 372 5.44 -1.44 -6.08
N TYR A 373 4.48 -1.70 -5.20
CA TYR A 373 3.61 -0.67 -4.64
C TYR A 373 4.31 0.18 -3.56
N LEU A 374 5.32 -0.37 -2.87
CA LEU A 374 6.00 0.28 -1.75
C LEU A 374 6.50 1.70 -2.06
N PRO A 375 7.19 2.01 -3.18
CA PRO A 375 7.70 3.36 -3.43
C PRO A 375 6.59 4.41 -3.56
N PHE A 376 5.46 4.02 -4.17
CA PHE A 376 4.29 4.89 -4.33
C PHE A 376 3.63 5.16 -2.99
N LEU A 377 3.48 4.12 -2.16
CA LEU A 377 2.96 4.27 -0.81
C LEU A 377 3.87 5.16 0.05
N THR A 378 5.18 4.98 -0.07
CA THR A 378 6.17 5.77 0.67
C THR A 378 6.09 7.25 0.31
N ALA A 379 6.18 7.59 -0.98
CA ALA A 379 6.07 8.97 -1.44
C ALA A 379 4.69 9.58 -1.10
N GLY A 380 3.61 8.83 -1.35
CA GLY A 380 2.25 9.25 -1.03
C GLY A 380 2.05 9.52 0.46
N SER A 381 2.64 8.71 1.33
CA SER A 381 2.53 8.86 2.77
C SER A 381 3.29 10.07 3.31
N PHE A 382 4.53 10.30 2.85
CA PHE A 382 5.28 11.50 3.26
C PHE A 382 4.60 12.79 2.80
N LEU A 383 4.10 12.82 1.55
CA LEU A 383 3.33 13.96 1.04
C LEU A 383 2.04 14.18 1.83
N PHE A 384 1.31 13.11 2.13
CA PHE A 384 0.08 13.17 2.91
C PHE A 384 0.33 13.73 4.31
N LEU A 385 1.28 13.14 5.06
CA LEU A 385 1.61 13.56 6.43
C LEU A 385 2.01 15.04 6.48
N ARG A 386 2.88 15.48 5.56
CA ARG A 386 3.31 16.87 5.46
C ARG A 386 2.16 17.83 5.18
N ASN A 387 1.26 17.47 4.26
CA ASN A 387 0.11 18.30 3.92
C ASN A 387 -0.91 18.34 5.06
N TYR A 388 -1.14 17.21 5.73
CA TYR A 388 -2.01 17.12 6.90
C TYR A 388 -1.49 18.01 8.04
N GLU A 389 -0.20 17.90 8.38
CA GLU A 389 0.44 18.72 9.42
C GLU A 389 0.31 20.22 9.14
N LYS A 390 0.56 20.65 7.89
CA LYS A 390 0.40 22.05 7.49
C LYS A 390 -1.04 22.56 7.66
N LYS A 391 -2.03 21.74 7.26
CA LYS A 391 -3.45 22.07 7.43
C LYS A 391 -3.86 22.11 8.92
N ASP A 392 -3.29 21.24 9.74
CA ASP A 392 -3.64 21.15 11.17
C ASP A 392 -2.99 22.27 11.98
N LYS A 393 -1.71 22.58 11.71
CA LYS A 393 -1.01 23.72 12.31
C LYS A 393 -1.65 25.06 11.92
N SER A 394 -2.12 25.21 10.68
CA SER A 394 -2.81 26.44 10.28
C SER A 394 -4.13 26.60 11.05
N LYS A 395 -4.96 25.56 11.12
CA LYS A 395 -6.21 25.57 11.91
C LYS A 395 -5.96 25.86 13.39
N THR A 396 -4.95 25.22 13.99
CA THR A 396 -4.59 25.44 15.39
C THR A 396 -4.10 26.87 15.64
N ARG A 397 -3.31 27.42 14.71
CA ARG A 397 -2.84 28.81 14.79
C ARG A 397 -4.00 29.79 14.77
N TYR A 398 -4.94 29.66 13.83
CA TYR A 398 -6.13 30.51 13.75
C TYR A 398 -6.96 30.41 15.04
N ARG A 399 -7.24 29.19 15.50
CA ARG A 399 -7.97 28.96 16.76
C ARG A 399 -7.29 29.59 17.96
N SER A 400 -5.96 29.56 18.04
CA SER A 400 -5.22 30.21 19.12
C SER A 400 -5.29 31.75 19.07
N LEU A 401 -5.39 32.34 17.88
CA LEU A 401 -5.54 33.78 17.67
C LEU A 401 -6.93 34.26 18.06
N THR A 402 -7.96 33.41 17.93
CA THR A 402 -9.34 33.74 18.28
C THR A 402 -9.72 33.36 19.71
N THR A 403 -9.10 32.34 20.30
CA THR A 403 -9.36 31.92 21.71
C THR A 403 -8.99 33.00 22.73
N LYS A 404 -8.07 33.91 22.39
CA LYS A 404 -7.68 35.04 23.25
C LYS A 404 -8.62 36.24 23.18
N LEU A 405 -9.58 36.24 22.25
CA LEU A 405 -10.53 37.34 22.07
C LEU A 405 -11.75 37.11 22.96
N ASP A 406 -12.26 38.16 23.59
CA ASP A 406 -13.51 38.09 24.34
C ASP A 406 -14.68 37.93 23.36
N LYS A 407 -15.31 36.75 23.41
CA LYS A 407 -16.46 36.37 22.57
C LYS A 407 -17.67 37.25 22.85
N THR A 408 -17.82 37.73 24.08
CA THR A 408 -18.92 38.60 24.49
C THR A 408 -18.75 39.98 23.88
N GLU A 409 -17.54 40.54 23.96
CA GLU A 409 -17.19 41.81 23.33
C GLU A 409 -17.35 41.74 21.81
N PHE A 410 -16.87 40.64 21.19
CA PHE A 410 -17.06 40.37 19.77
C PHE A 410 -18.53 40.40 19.36
N ARG A 411 -19.39 39.66 20.08
CA ARG A 411 -20.83 39.59 19.82
C ARG A 411 -21.48 40.95 19.92
N ASN A 412 -21.22 41.67 21.02
CA ASN A 412 -21.80 43.00 21.24
C ASN A 412 -21.40 43.98 20.13
N LYS A 413 -20.12 43.96 19.71
CA LYS A 413 -19.62 44.84 18.65
C LYS A 413 -20.20 44.47 17.28
N LEU A 414 -20.33 43.17 16.98
CA LEU A 414 -20.94 42.69 15.73
C LEU A 414 -22.43 43.03 15.67
N GLU A 415 -23.17 42.83 16.77
CA GLU A 415 -24.59 43.18 16.88
C GLU A 415 -24.81 44.69 16.86
N SER A 416 -23.89 45.50 17.40
CA SER A 416 -23.95 46.95 17.24
C SER A 416 -23.78 47.37 15.77
N LEU A 417 -22.77 46.83 15.07
CA LEU A 417 -22.52 47.15 13.67
C LEU A 417 -23.65 46.69 12.74
N LEU A 418 -24.14 45.46 12.93
CA LEU A 418 -25.19 44.89 12.09
C LEU A 418 -26.60 45.31 12.51
N GLY A 419 -26.86 45.54 13.79
CA GLY A 419 -28.19 45.88 14.30
C GLY A 419 -28.43 47.39 14.37
N ALA A 420 -27.60 48.10 15.14
CA ALA A 420 -27.78 49.53 15.41
C ALA A 420 -27.31 50.39 14.24
N ASP A 421 -26.09 50.17 13.75
CA ASP A 421 -25.50 50.98 12.66
C ASP A 421 -26.04 50.59 11.29
N LYS A 422 -26.71 49.43 11.20
CA LYS A 422 -27.25 48.85 9.96
C LYS A 422 -26.26 48.89 8.79
N ILE A 423 -24.98 48.61 9.05
CA ILE A 423 -23.93 48.70 8.03
C ILE A 423 -24.19 47.78 6.81
N TYR A 424 -25.02 46.75 6.99
CA TYR A 424 -25.45 45.85 5.93
C TYR A 424 -26.21 46.54 4.79
N LEU A 425 -26.72 47.76 5.00
CA LEU A 425 -27.38 48.56 3.96
C LEU A 425 -26.38 49.12 2.94
N ASP A 426 -25.10 49.19 3.28
CA ASP A 426 -24.04 49.55 2.34
C ASP A 426 -23.77 48.38 1.37
N PRO A 427 -23.93 48.56 0.05
CA PRO A 427 -23.58 47.54 -0.94
C PRO A 427 -22.12 47.09 -0.90
N GLU A 428 -21.21 47.99 -0.48
CA GLU A 428 -19.78 47.70 -0.34
C GLU A 428 -19.45 46.97 0.98
N CYS A 429 -20.45 46.71 1.83
CA CYS A 429 -20.26 45.93 3.04
C CYS A 429 -19.86 44.50 2.71
N ASN A 430 -18.60 44.18 3.01
CA ASN A 430 -17.99 42.86 2.89
C ASN A 430 -17.28 42.48 4.21
N GLU A 431 -16.79 41.24 4.24
CA GLU A 431 -16.20 40.66 5.45
C GLU A 431 -14.91 41.40 5.85
N GLU A 432 -14.13 41.86 4.88
CA GLU A 432 -12.93 42.67 5.09
C GLU A 432 -13.25 44.01 5.77
N LEU A 433 -14.32 44.69 5.33
CA LEU A 433 -14.76 45.95 5.92
C LEU A 433 -15.17 45.76 7.38
N ILE A 434 -15.98 44.73 7.67
CA ILE A 434 -16.38 44.44 9.05
C ILE A 434 -15.18 44.06 9.91
N ALA A 435 -14.26 43.25 9.38
CA ALA A 435 -13.05 42.86 10.10
C ALA A 435 -12.24 44.11 10.50
N SER A 436 -12.05 45.04 9.56
CA SER A 436 -11.35 46.30 9.81
C SER A 436 -12.04 47.16 10.89
N LYS A 437 -13.37 47.30 10.84
CA LYS A 437 -14.15 48.03 11.85
C LYS A 437 -14.12 47.37 13.22
N MET A 438 -13.97 46.06 13.26
CA MET A 438 -13.85 45.31 14.51
C MET A 438 -12.43 45.30 15.07
N GLY A 439 -11.42 45.73 14.30
CA GLY A 439 -10.01 45.63 14.67
C GLY A 439 -9.46 44.20 14.53
N LEU A 440 -10.07 43.39 13.67
CA LEU A 440 -9.76 41.99 13.43
C LEU A 440 -9.18 41.80 12.03
N SER A 441 -8.38 40.76 11.84
CA SER A 441 -8.07 40.27 10.50
C SER A 441 -9.28 39.56 9.88
N TYR A 442 -9.37 39.55 8.55
CA TYR A 442 -10.38 38.80 7.79
C TYR A 442 -10.55 37.36 8.31
N HIS A 443 -9.44 36.66 8.53
CA HIS A 443 -9.45 35.27 9.03
C HIS A 443 -9.99 35.13 10.46
N GLN A 444 -9.66 36.07 11.36
CA GLN A 444 -10.20 36.06 12.73
C GLN A 444 -11.71 36.29 12.73
N LEU A 445 -12.19 37.24 11.92
CA LEU A 445 -13.63 37.49 11.80
C LEU A 445 -14.35 36.24 11.25
N SER A 446 -13.85 35.66 10.15
CA SER A 446 -14.46 34.50 9.52
C SER A 446 -14.52 33.29 10.47
N GLU A 447 -13.46 33.03 11.22
CA GLU A 447 -13.44 31.97 12.23
C GLU A 447 -14.42 32.24 13.38
N LEU A 448 -14.43 33.46 13.92
CA LEU A 448 -15.34 33.83 15.01
C LEU A 448 -16.80 33.70 14.59
N ILE A 449 -17.18 34.19 13.41
CA ILE A 449 -18.55 34.08 12.91
C ILE A 449 -18.96 32.62 12.73
N ASN A 450 -18.11 31.81 12.07
CA ASN A 450 -18.40 30.39 11.91
C ASN A 450 -18.53 29.68 13.28
N SER A 451 -17.71 30.06 14.27
CA SER A 451 -17.71 29.44 15.59
C SER A 451 -18.90 29.85 16.48
N GLU A 452 -19.38 31.10 16.36
CA GLU A 452 -20.45 31.64 17.21
C GLU A 452 -21.83 31.49 16.57
N TYR A 453 -21.92 31.55 15.24
CA TYR A 453 -23.18 31.57 14.50
C TYR A 453 -23.41 30.32 13.63
N ASN A 454 -22.42 29.43 13.45
CA ASN A 454 -22.49 28.25 12.58
C ASN A 454 -22.81 28.54 11.08
N PHE A 455 -22.60 29.78 10.62
CA PHE A 455 -22.73 30.18 9.22
C PHE A 455 -21.53 31.04 8.80
N ASN A 456 -21.31 31.20 7.50
CA ASN A 456 -20.30 32.15 7.00
C ASN A 456 -20.84 33.60 6.99
N PHE A 457 -19.93 34.59 6.95
CA PHE A 457 -20.31 36.02 6.98
C PHE A 457 -21.28 36.42 5.85
N PRO A 458 -21.11 36.01 4.57
CA PRO A 458 -22.07 36.35 3.53
C PRO A 458 -23.50 35.89 3.83
N THR A 459 -23.66 34.71 4.44
CA THR A 459 -24.98 34.20 4.84
C THR A 459 -25.57 35.05 5.96
N LEU A 460 -24.77 35.39 6.99
CA LEU A 460 -25.18 36.27 8.08
C LEU A 460 -25.61 37.64 7.56
N LEU A 461 -24.77 38.28 6.75
CA LEU A 461 -25.03 39.59 6.16
C LEU A 461 -26.34 39.59 5.35
N ASN A 462 -26.53 38.58 4.51
CA ASN A 462 -27.72 38.44 3.70
C ASN A 462 -29.00 38.23 4.53
N GLN A 463 -28.92 37.57 5.70
CA GLN A 463 -30.09 37.47 6.59
C GLN A 463 -30.56 38.84 7.08
N TYR A 464 -29.64 39.73 7.44
CA TYR A 464 -29.99 41.11 7.82
C TYR A 464 -30.57 41.88 6.64
N ARG A 465 -29.92 41.81 5.45
CA ARG A 465 -30.41 42.47 4.23
C ARG A 465 -31.80 42.00 3.82
N ILE A 466 -32.10 40.70 3.90
CA ILE A 466 -33.43 40.16 3.56
C ILE A 466 -34.49 40.56 4.60
N LYS A 467 -34.15 40.58 5.90
CA LYS A 467 -35.07 41.07 6.94
C LYS A 467 -35.46 42.54 6.69
N GLU A 468 -34.50 43.40 6.37
CA GLU A 468 -34.81 44.79 6.01
C GLU A 468 -35.66 44.88 4.75
N ALA A 469 -35.36 44.08 3.72
CA ALA A 469 -36.15 44.05 2.50
C ALA A 469 -37.61 43.68 2.79
N MET A 470 -37.87 42.71 3.67
CA MET A 470 -39.24 42.35 4.07
C MET A 470 -39.97 43.49 4.78
N ILE A 471 -39.27 44.28 5.60
CA ILE A 471 -39.82 45.46 6.28
C ILE A 471 -40.20 46.51 5.23
N LEU A 472 -39.26 46.87 4.34
CA LEU A 472 -39.48 47.84 3.26
C LEU A 472 -40.60 47.42 2.30
N LEU A 473 -40.73 46.12 1.99
CA LEU A 473 -41.82 45.61 1.16
C LEU A 473 -43.21 45.81 1.79
N ASN A 474 -43.30 45.88 3.11
CA ASN A 474 -44.56 46.05 3.85
C ASN A 474 -44.86 47.52 4.17
N GLU A 475 -43.86 48.26 4.63
CA GLU A 475 -44.03 49.64 5.12
C GLU A 475 -44.03 50.68 3.99
N LYS A 476 -43.42 50.36 2.85
CA LYS A 476 -43.22 51.27 1.72
C LYS A 476 -43.75 50.69 0.41
N PRO A 477 -45.09 50.58 0.25
CA PRO A 477 -45.72 50.00 -0.93
C PRO A 477 -45.41 50.78 -2.23
N GLU A 478 -45.05 52.05 -2.13
CA GLU A 478 -44.67 52.93 -3.24
C GLU A 478 -43.33 52.56 -3.90
N LEU A 479 -42.42 51.91 -3.15
CA LEU A 479 -41.13 51.53 -3.69
C LEU A 479 -41.26 50.34 -4.63
N ASN A 480 -40.60 50.38 -5.79
CA ASN A 480 -40.52 49.21 -6.65
C ASN A 480 -39.53 48.17 -6.09
N ILE A 481 -39.62 46.92 -6.56
CA ILE A 481 -38.81 45.82 -6.02
C ILE A 481 -37.29 46.03 -6.20
N ALA A 482 -36.89 46.73 -7.27
CA ALA A 482 -35.47 47.01 -7.51
C ALA A 482 -34.93 48.07 -6.53
N GLU A 483 -35.73 49.09 -6.23
CA GLU A 483 -35.43 50.10 -5.20
C GLU A 483 -35.32 49.47 -3.82
N VAL A 484 -36.23 48.56 -3.47
CA VAL A 484 -36.16 47.82 -2.20
C VAL A 484 -34.87 47.00 -2.12
N GLY A 485 -34.50 46.28 -3.18
CA GLY A 485 -33.25 45.53 -3.21
C GLY A 485 -32.02 46.42 -2.99
N LYS A 486 -31.98 47.59 -3.64
CA LYS A 486 -30.90 48.57 -3.49
C LYS A 486 -30.84 49.16 -2.08
N LEU A 487 -31.98 49.58 -1.53
CA LEU A 487 -32.08 50.14 -0.18
C LEU A 487 -31.77 49.11 0.91
N SER A 488 -31.93 47.82 0.62
CA SER A 488 -31.57 46.72 1.52
C SER A 488 -30.10 46.30 1.40
N GLY A 489 -29.28 47.03 0.63
CA GLY A 489 -27.83 46.81 0.51
C GLY A 489 -27.41 45.79 -0.55
N PHE A 490 -28.28 45.37 -1.47
CA PHE A 490 -27.85 44.49 -2.57
C PHE A 490 -27.27 45.28 -3.73
N GLY A 491 -26.06 44.90 -4.17
CA GLY A 491 -25.39 45.51 -5.34
C GLY A 491 -26.00 45.11 -6.70
N SER A 492 -26.83 44.07 -6.76
CA SER A 492 -27.52 43.69 -8.00
C SER A 492 -28.91 43.10 -7.77
N ARG A 493 -29.81 43.31 -8.74
CA ARG A 493 -31.17 42.76 -8.74
C ARG A 493 -31.18 41.23 -8.72
N SER A 494 -30.28 40.59 -9.46
CA SER A 494 -30.21 39.13 -9.54
C SER A 494 -29.82 38.50 -8.21
N ALA A 495 -28.82 39.06 -7.52
CA ALA A 495 -28.41 38.60 -6.18
C ALA A 495 -29.53 38.74 -5.15
N PHE A 496 -30.24 39.88 -5.18
CA PHE A 496 -31.39 40.12 -4.31
C PHE A 496 -32.50 39.07 -4.51
N TYR A 497 -32.93 38.84 -5.75
CA TYR A 497 -34.01 37.89 -6.03
C TYR A 497 -33.65 36.46 -5.62
N LEU A 498 -32.41 36.05 -5.86
CA LEU A 498 -31.93 34.71 -5.52
C LEU A 498 -31.95 34.50 -4.00
N GLU A 499 -31.36 35.41 -3.24
CA GLU A 499 -31.23 35.27 -1.80
C GLU A 499 -32.57 35.50 -1.09
N PHE A 500 -33.42 36.41 -1.58
CA PHE A 500 -34.77 36.61 -1.05
C PHE A 500 -35.61 35.35 -1.20
N LYS A 501 -35.61 34.71 -2.38
CA LYS A 501 -36.33 33.45 -2.59
C LYS A 501 -35.77 32.32 -1.73
N LYS A 502 -34.44 32.23 -1.62
CA LYS A 502 -33.77 31.23 -0.79
C LYS A 502 -34.16 31.33 0.70
N GLN A 503 -34.27 32.54 1.24
CA GLN A 503 -34.57 32.73 2.66
C GLN A 503 -36.07 32.81 2.97
N SER A 504 -36.89 33.37 2.08
CA SER A 504 -38.33 33.55 2.30
C SER A 504 -39.21 32.46 1.69
N GLY A 505 -38.66 31.62 0.80
CA GLY A 505 -39.38 30.60 0.04
C GLY A 505 -40.12 31.12 -1.22
N VAL A 506 -40.36 32.43 -1.32
CA VAL A 506 -41.11 33.06 -2.43
C VAL A 506 -40.32 34.22 -3.05
N ASN A 507 -40.69 34.64 -4.26
CA ASN A 507 -40.03 35.82 -4.84
C ASN A 507 -40.56 37.14 -4.19
N PRO A 508 -39.80 38.25 -4.25
CA PRO A 508 -40.22 39.51 -3.62
C PRO A 508 -41.59 40.04 -4.10
N ASN A 509 -41.92 39.84 -5.39
CA ASN A 509 -43.21 40.25 -5.94
C ASN A 509 -44.37 39.46 -5.33
N GLN A 510 -44.20 38.15 -5.18
CA GLN A 510 -45.18 37.26 -4.56
C GLN A 510 -45.38 37.62 -3.09
N PHE A 511 -44.28 37.82 -2.35
CA PHE A 511 -44.33 38.22 -0.93
C PHE A 511 -45.17 39.49 -0.73
N ARG A 512 -44.96 40.52 -1.55
CA ARG A 512 -45.74 41.76 -1.51
C ARG A 512 -47.23 41.52 -1.78
N LYS A 513 -47.56 40.67 -2.77
CA LYS A 513 -48.96 40.33 -3.09
C LYS A 513 -49.67 39.59 -1.95
N THR A 514 -48.95 38.78 -1.18
CA THR A 514 -49.57 37.95 -0.12
C THR A 514 -49.98 38.77 1.09
N LYS A 515 -49.19 39.79 1.50
CA LYS A 515 -49.52 40.65 2.66
C LYS A 515 -50.42 41.84 2.34
N GLY A 516 -50.48 42.28 1.08
CA GLY A 516 -51.40 43.33 0.65
C GLY A 516 -52.89 42.94 0.68
N HIS A 517 -53.22 41.64 0.85
CA HIS A 517 -54.60 41.16 0.93
C HIS A 517 -55.16 41.07 2.37
N THR A 518 -54.33 41.14 3.40
CA THR A 518 -54.79 41.00 4.80
C THR A 518 -55.24 42.29 5.48
N ASN A 519 -55.02 43.47 4.89
CA ASN A 519 -55.33 44.78 5.51
C ASN A 519 -56.51 45.53 4.86
N LYS A 520 -57.36 44.86 4.06
CA LYS A 520 -58.51 45.50 3.39
C LYS A 520 -59.89 45.12 3.93
N ASP A 521 -59.98 44.20 4.88
CA ASP A 521 -61.26 43.70 5.45
C ASP A 521 -61.36 43.88 6.99
N SER A 522 -60.88 45.01 7.53
CA SER A 522 -61.10 45.38 8.94
C SER A 522 -61.55 46.82 9.09
#